data_AF-A0A8C0BAQ5-F1
#
_entry.id   AF-A0A8C0BAQ5-F1
#
_cell.length_a   1.000
_cell.length_b   1.000
_cell.length_c   1.000
_cell.angle_alpha   90.00
_cell.angle_beta   90.00
_cell.angle_gamma   90.00
#
_symmetry.space_group_name_H-M   'P 1'
#
loop_
_entity.id
_entity.type
_entity.pdbx_description
1 polymer ?
#
loop_
_entity_poly.entity_id
_entity_poly.type
_entity_poly.pdbx_seq_one_letter_code
_entity_poly.pdbx_strand_id
1 'polypeptide(L)'
;SACCSGEPSPSALSAGGICWLQQGKEAKCTMILKTGVTWEECCANGNVDVAWSNYTYPGNKISLLGFLGLVTCHPCKESCEGVVCGPDKVCKMKHGRPQCACAPDCSSLPRKLQVCGSDGYTYRDECDLLTAKCRDHPDLEVMYQGKCKSRSGRAPPPLFVPSPVALVFPAPRGTGPSCARVERGERQRGCPDRGALQLSWRTASRSGAEKGHPAVLY
;
A
#
# COMPACT_ATOMS: atom_id res chain seq x y z
N SER A 1 44.07 -44.30 18.92
CA SER A 1 43.89 -42.96 18.33
C SER A 1 42.40 -42.70 18.19
N ALA A 2 41.80 -41.99 19.15
CA ALA A 2 40.41 -41.55 19.06
C ALA A 2 40.44 -40.02 19.02
N CYS A 3 40.00 -39.44 17.92
CA CYS A 3 39.87 -37.99 17.78
C CYS A 3 38.70 -37.54 18.66
N CYS A 4 38.98 -36.90 19.80
CA CYS A 4 37.99 -36.11 20.49
C CYS A 4 37.71 -34.87 19.65
N SER A 5 36.69 -34.94 18.80
CA SER A 5 36.08 -33.75 18.21
C SER A 5 35.40 -32.99 19.36
N GLY A 6 36.04 -31.93 19.84
CA GLY A 6 35.43 -31.03 20.81
C GLY A 6 34.10 -30.51 20.26
N GLU A 7 33.02 -30.71 21.02
CA GLU A 7 31.78 -29.97 20.78
C GLU A 7 32.11 -28.47 20.86
N PRO A 8 31.63 -27.64 19.91
CA PRO A 8 31.74 -26.21 20.06
C PRO A 8 30.90 -25.81 21.27
N SER A 9 31.55 -25.14 22.22
CA SER A 9 30.94 -24.44 23.35
C SER A 9 29.68 -23.65 22.93
N PRO A 10 28.61 -23.60 23.74
CA PRO A 10 27.32 -22.96 23.40
C PRO A 10 27.37 -21.41 23.35
N SER A 11 28.54 -20.83 23.10
CA SER A 11 28.80 -19.38 23.17
C SER A 11 28.79 -18.66 21.81
N ALA A 12 28.32 -19.30 20.73
CA ALA A 12 28.37 -18.72 19.38
C ALA A 12 27.03 -18.81 18.61
N LEU A 13 25.89 -18.76 19.30
CA LEU A 13 24.69 -18.24 18.67
C LEU A 13 24.85 -16.73 18.64
N SER A 14 25.01 -16.14 17.44
CA SER A 14 24.90 -14.69 17.28
C SER A 14 23.58 -14.25 17.93
N ALA A 15 23.67 -13.58 19.09
CA ALA A 15 22.55 -13.08 19.86
C ALA A 15 22.00 -11.86 19.12
N GLY A 16 21.33 -12.10 18.00
CA GLY A 16 20.69 -11.06 17.21
C GLY A 16 19.50 -10.47 17.97
N GLY A 17 19.41 -9.14 17.94
CA GLY A 17 18.33 -8.38 18.56
C GLY A 17 17.13 -8.21 17.62
N ILE A 18 16.29 -7.23 17.94
CA ILE A 18 15.09 -6.88 17.18
C ILE A 18 15.26 -5.48 16.61
N CYS A 19 14.99 -5.35 15.31
CA CYS A 19 14.91 -4.10 14.58
C CYS A 19 13.46 -3.62 14.53
N TRP A 20 13.23 -2.36 14.87
CA TRP A 20 11.93 -1.76 15.10
C TRP A 20 11.71 -0.54 14.21
N LEU A 21 10.45 -0.27 13.86
CA LEU A 21 10.01 1.03 13.37
C LEU A 21 9.44 1.85 14.52
N GLN A 22 9.98 3.05 14.70
CA GLN A 22 9.50 4.05 15.65
C GLN A 22 8.30 4.78 15.08
N GLN A 23 7.21 4.86 15.84
CA GLN A 23 6.02 5.61 15.45
C GLN A 23 5.58 6.62 16.49
N GLY A 24 4.83 7.61 16.01
CA GLY A 24 4.28 8.68 16.83
C GLY A 24 5.31 9.70 17.29
N LYS A 25 4.84 10.65 18.10
CA LYS A 25 5.65 11.78 18.59
C LYS A 25 6.72 11.34 19.59
N GLU A 26 6.42 10.30 20.36
CA GLU A 26 7.30 9.76 21.42
C GLU A 26 8.28 8.70 20.91
N ALA A 27 8.32 8.43 19.58
CA ALA A 27 9.27 7.50 18.97
C ALA A 27 9.21 6.07 19.55
N LYS A 28 8.01 5.61 19.91
CA LYS A 28 7.82 4.27 20.51
C LYS A 28 8.11 3.19 19.47
N CYS A 29 8.87 2.17 19.87
CA CYS A 29 9.12 0.99 19.06
C CYS A 29 7.90 0.08 19.04
N THR A 30 7.03 0.28 18.05
CA THR A 30 5.72 -0.38 17.97
C THR A 30 5.70 -1.53 16.98
N MET A 31 6.48 -1.47 15.88
CA MET A 31 6.46 -2.48 14.83
C MET A 31 7.83 -3.14 14.66
N ILE A 32 7.84 -4.46 14.60
CA ILE A 32 9.05 -5.26 14.35
C ILE A 32 9.30 -5.33 12.84
N LEU A 33 10.49 -4.90 12.41
CA LEU A 33 10.95 -5.01 11.03
C LEU A 33 11.70 -6.33 10.78
N LYS A 34 12.61 -6.69 11.69
CA LYS A 34 13.45 -7.89 11.61
C LYS A 34 13.81 -8.39 13.02
N THR A 35 14.01 -9.69 13.18
CA THR A 35 14.45 -10.33 14.42
C THR A 35 15.72 -11.15 14.18
N GLY A 36 16.54 -11.34 15.22
CA GLY A 36 17.78 -12.10 15.10
C GLY A 36 18.84 -11.35 14.29
N VAL A 37 18.79 -10.02 14.27
CA VAL A 37 19.73 -9.17 13.52
C VAL A 37 20.60 -8.34 14.46
N THR A 38 21.83 -8.06 14.05
CA THR A 38 22.72 -7.19 14.83
C THR A 38 22.35 -5.71 14.67
N TRP A 39 22.98 -4.86 15.48
CA TRP A 39 22.84 -3.41 15.38
C TRP A 39 23.20 -2.90 13.97
N GLU A 40 24.33 -3.37 13.44
CA GLU A 40 24.90 -2.96 12.16
C GLU A 40 23.97 -3.35 11.01
N GLU A 41 23.42 -4.56 11.05
CA GLU A 41 22.46 -5.06 10.06
C GLU A 41 21.14 -4.27 10.09
N CYS A 42 20.68 -3.86 11.26
CA CYS A 42 19.46 -3.04 11.41
C CYS A 42 19.69 -1.60 10.94
N CYS A 43 20.85 -1.01 11.26
CA CYS A 43 21.12 0.41 11.07
C CYS A 43 21.91 0.76 9.79
N ALA A 44 22.23 -0.22 8.94
CA ALA A 44 22.99 -0.01 7.70
C ALA A 44 22.37 1.01 6.72
N ASN A 45 21.03 1.12 6.69
CA ASN A 45 20.31 1.90 5.67
C ASN A 45 20.16 3.40 5.98
N GLY A 46 20.68 3.88 7.12
CA GLY A 46 20.61 5.31 7.48
C GLY A 46 19.19 5.88 7.63
N ASN A 47 18.19 5.01 7.87
CA ASN A 47 16.80 5.40 8.06
C ASN A 47 16.57 5.92 9.50
N VAL A 48 15.96 7.09 9.62
CA VAL A 48 15.74 7.80 10.91
C VAL A 48 14.60 7.24 11.75
N ASP A 49 13.69 6.47 11.15
CA ASP A 49 12.56 5.87 11.86
C ASP A 49 12.88 4.47 12.38
N VAL A 50 14.10 3.97 12.13
CA VAL A 50 14.54 2.63 12.54
C VAL A 50 15.27 2.67 13.87
N ALA A 51 15.02 1.67 14.70
CA ALA A 51 15.64 1.50 16.01
C ALA A 51 15.94 0.04 16.29
N TRP A 52 16.83 -0.22 17.24
CA TRP A 52 17.25 -1.58 17.59
C TRP A 52 17.18 -1.82 19.08
N SER A 53 16.89 -3.07 19.47
CA SER A 53 16.90 -3.52 20.85
C SER A 53 17.56 -4.89 20.98
N ASN A 54 18.36 -5.10 22.02
CA ASN A 54 19.02 -6.37 22.31
C ASN A 54 18.10 -7.43 22.98
N TYR A 55 16.79 -7.20 23.02
CA TYR A 55 15.88 -8.04 23.79
C TYR A 55 15.11 -8.99 22.88
N THR A 56 15.27 -10.29 23.12
CA THR A 56 14.52 -11.36 22.45
C THR A 56 13.48 -11.90 23.44
N TYR A 57 12.29 -11.29 23.53
CA TYR A 57 11.24 -11.81 24.40
C TYR A 57 10.79 -13.16 23.86
N PRO A 58 10.84 -14.24 24.65
CA PRO A 58 10.26 -15.52 24.23
C PRO A 58 8.74 -15.36 24.24
N GLY A 59 8.13 -15.27 23.05
CA GLY A 59 6.69 -15.39 22.84
C GLY A 59 6.01 -14.24 22.10
N ASN A 60 4.72 -14.41 21.83
CA ASN A 60 3.82 -13.48 21.12
C ASN A 60 3.49 -12.18 21.89
N LYS A 61 4.14 -11.92 23.02
CA LYS A 61 3.87 -10.74 23.88
C LYS A 61 4.66 -9.50 23.49
N ILE A 62 5.68 -9.64 22.63
CA ILE A 62 6.59 -8.54 22.27
C ILE A 62 5.90 -7.40 21.52
N SER A 63 4.95 -7.71 20.64
CA SER A 63 4.16 -6.68 19.95
C SER A 63 3.32 -5.86 20.93
N LEU A 64 2.69 -6.52 21.92
CA LEU A 64 1.89 -5.84 22.95
C LEU A 64 2.77 -4.89 23.80
N LEU A 65 3.96 -5.34 24.20
CA LEU A 65 4.90 -4.51 24.95
C LEU A 65 5.37 -3.29 24.13
N GLY A 66 5.59 -3.47 22.82
CA GLY A 66 5.93 -2.38 21.92
C GLY A 66 4.83 -1.32 21.83
N PHE A 67 3.57 -1.73 21.68
CA PHE A 67 2.42 -0.81 21.70
C PHE A 67 2.24 -0.09 23.03
N LEU A 68 2.49 -0.77 24.15
CA LEU A 68 2.43 -0.16 25.48
C LEU A 68 3.63 0.78 25.77
N GLY A 69 4.64 0.82 24.89
CA GLY A 69 5.84 1.63 25.09
C GLY A 69 6.74 1.09 26.21
N LEU A 70 6.63 -0.19 26.55
CA LEU A 70 7.45 -0.86 27.57
C LEU A 70 8.76 -1.42 26.98
N VAL A 71 8.89 -1.41 25.65
CA VAL A 71 10.12 -1.82 24.96
C VAL A 71 11.07 -0.63 24.89
N THR A 72 12.24 -0.78 25.50
CA THR A 72 13.37 0.14 25.31
C THR A 72 14.13 -0.21 24.05
N CYS A 73 14.36 0.79 23.20
CA CYS A 73 15.07 0.64 21.94
C CYS A 73 15.92 1.88 21.67
N HIS A 74 17.02 1.68 20.97
CA HIS A 74 17.98 2.73 20.60
C HIS A 74 17.76 3.14 19.14
N PRO A 75 17.55 4.44 18.84
CA PRO A 75 17.39 4.89 17.46
C PRO A 75 18.70 4.68 16.68
N CYS A 76 18.61 4.22 15.44
CA CYS A 76 19.79 4.05 14.58
C CYS A 76 20.49 5.37 14.25
N LYS A 77 19.76 6.49 14.31
CA LYS A 77 20.25 7.83 14.03
C LYS A 77 19.77 8.81 15.09
N GLU A 78 20.72 9.50 15.70
CA GLU A 78 20.47 10.57 16.68
C GLU A 78 20.59 11.97 16.05
N SER A 79 21.16 12.06 14.85
CA SER A 79 21.35 13.32 14.12
C SER A 79 21.04 13.13 12.62
N CYS A 80 21.05 14.23 11.87
CA CYS A 80 20.89 14.20 10.41
C CYS A 80 22.15 13.76 9.66
N GLU A 81 23.21 13.36 10.36
CA GLU A 81 24.47 12.96 9.75
C GLU A 81 24.38 11.57 9.11
N GLY A 82 24.65 11.50 7.80
CA GLY A 82 24.53 10.27 7.02
C GLY A 82 23.09 9.73 6.95
N VAL A 83 22.09 10.61 7.04
CA VAL A 83 20.67 10.27 6.84
C VAL A 83 20.30 10.45 5.36
N VAL A 84 19.57 9.49 4.80
CA VAL A 84 19.05 9.54 3.43
C VAL A 84 17.52 9.53 3.46
N CYS A 85 16.89 10.66 3.09
CA CYS A 85 15.44 10.86 3.20
C CYS A 85 14.64 10.54 1.92
N GLY A 86 15.29 10.17 0.82
CA GLY A 86 14.64 10.00 -0.49
C GLY A 86 14.41 11.33 -1.23
N PRO A 87 13.77 11.30 -2.41
CA PRO A 87 13.57 12.49 -3.24
C PRO A 87 12.63 13.50 -2.56
N ASP A 88 12.89 14.80 -2.77
CA ASP A 88 12.10 15.93 -2.24
C ASP A 88 11.89 15.92 -0.72
N LYS A 89 12.77 15.25 0.03
CA LYS A 89 12.77 15.22 1.50
C LYS A 89 14.12 15.64 2.03
N VAL A 90 14.09 16.41 3.12
CA VAL A 90 15.27 16.91 3.81
C VAL A 90 15.21 16.47 5.27
N CYS A 91 16.35 16.03 5.81
CA CYS A 91 16.44 15.73 7.23
C CYS A 91 16.43 17.01 8.05
N LYS A 92 15.54 17.07 9.04
CA LYS A 92 15.45 18.18 10.01
C LYS A 92 15.39 17.63 11.42
N MET A 93 16.04 18.31 12.35
CA MET A 93 15.95 17.98 13.78
C MET A 93 14.62 18.53 14.33
N LYS A 94 13.74 17.65 14.78
CA LYS A 94 12.45 18.01 15.39
C LYS A 94 12.32 17.33 16.73
N HIS A 95 11.99 18.08 17.79
CA HIS A 95 11.87 17.53 19.15
C HIS A 95 13.09 16.70 19.60
N GLY A 96 14.30 17.10 19.20
CA GLY A 96 15.53 16.39 19.55
C GLY A 96 15.76 15.07 18.79
N ARG A 97 15.03 14.79 17.70
CA ARG A 97 15.27 13.61 16.83
C ARG A 97 15.34 13.99 15.35
N PRO A 98 16.14 13.26 14.55
CA PRO A 98 16.19 13.49 13.10
C PRO A 98 14.89 12.98 12.47
N GLN A 99 14.28 13.80 11.61
CA GLN A 99 13.07 13.44 10.87
C GLN A 99 13.19 13.88 9.42
N CYS A 100 12.81 12.99 8.51
CA CYS A 100 12.69 13.31 7.10
C CYS A 100 11.40 14.09 6.86
N ALA A 101 11.52 15.33 6.40
CA ALA A 101 10.40 16.20 6.10
C ALA A 101 10.38 16.54 4.60
N CYS A 102 9.18 16.51 4.01
CA CYS A 102 8.97 16.98 2.64
C CYS A 102 9.39 18.43 2.48
N ALA A 103 10.20 18.68 1.47
CA ALA A 103 10.73 19.97 1.09
C ALA A 103 10.90 19.99 -0.45
N PRO A 104 9.79 20.04 -1.20
CA PRO A 104 9.86 20.17 -2.66
C PRO A 104 10.52 21.50 -3.05
N ASP A 105 11.14 21.55 -4.23
CA ASP A 105 11.64 22.82 -4.76
C ASP A 105 10.47 23.73 -5.13
N CYS A 106 10.43 24.91 -4.49
CA CYS A 106 9.37 25.90 -4.68
C CYS A 106 9.93 27.27 -5.07
N SER A 107 11.17 27.33 -5.56
CA SER A 107 11.87 28.58 -5.82
C SER A 107 11.28 29.34 -7.00
N SER A 108 10.77 28.60 -7.99
CA SER A 108 10.15 29.12 -9.22
C SER A 108 8.63 29.32 -9.12
N LEU A 109 7.99 28.88 -8.03
CA LEU A 109 6.54 28.88 -7.90
C LEU A 109 6.01 30.19 -7.29
N PRO A 110 4.90 30.73 -7.81
CA PRO A 110 4.27 31.91 -7.23
C PRO A 110 3.72 31.60 -5.83
N ARG A 111 4.21 32.34 -4.82
CA ARG A 111 3.70 32.21 -3.45
C ARG A 111 2.38 32.96 -3.28
N LYS A 112 1.53 32.46 -2.37
CA LYS A 112 0.22 33.04 -1.99
C LYS A 112 -0.84 33.01 -3.11
N LEU A 113 -0.60 32.29 -4.21
CA LEU A 113 -1.62 32.05 -5.24
C LEU A 113 -2.30 30.73 -4.96
N GLN A 114 -3.53 30.78 -4.42
CA GLN A 114 -4.30 29.57 -4.08
C GLN A 114 -4.51 28.67 -5.29
N VAL A 115 -4.55 27.36 -5.06
CA VAL A 115 -4.83 26.34 -6.08
C VAL A 115 -5.89 25.34 -5.60
N CYS A 116 -6.64 24.77 -6.52
CA CYS A 116 -7.54 23.67 -6.24
C CYS A 116 -6.89 22.33 -6.63
N GLY A 117 -6.75 21.42 -5.68
CA GLY A 117 -6.20 20.09 -5.90
C GLY A 117 -7.20 19.12 -6.53
N SER A 118 -6.69 18.01 -7.08
CA SER A 118 -7.46 16.89 -7.63
C SER A 118 -8.34 16.18 -6.60
N ASP A 119 -8.02 16.35 -5.32
CA ASP A 119 -8.79 15.90 -4.17
C ASP A 119 -9.95 16.86 -3.81
N GLY A 120 -10.08 17.98 -4.51
CA GLY A 120 -11.11 19.00 -4.27
C GLY A 120 -10.81 19.91 -3.07
N TYR A 121 -9.61 19.84 -2.48
CA TYR A 121 -9.17 20.74 -1.42
C TYR A 121 -8.47 21.97 -1.98
N THR A 122 -8.67 23.11 -1.32
CA THR A 122 -7.96 24.35 -1.66
C THR A 122 -6.66 24.41 -0.88
N TYR A 123 -5.56 24.55 -1.60
CA TYR A 123 -4.23 24.76 -1.04
C TYR A 123 -3.86 26.24 -1.08
N ARG A 124 -3.04 26.68 -0.11
CA ARG A 124 -2.66 28.10 0.00
C ARG A 124 -1.86 28.58 -1.21
N ASP A 125 -1.05 27.67 -1.74
CA ASP A 125 -0.20 27.86 -2.91
C ASP A 125 0.18 26.50 -3.51
N GLU A 126 0.76 26.50 -4.70
CA GLU A 126 1.20 25.27 -5.39
C GLU A 126 2.27 24.50 -4.61
N CYS A 127 3.14 25.21 -3.87
CA CYS A 127 4.16 24.58 -3.02
C CYS A 127 3.54 23.80 -1.85
N ASP A 128 2.47 24.32 -1.26
CA ASP A 128 1.69 23.64 -0.22
C ASP A 128 1.04 22.35 -0.76
N LEU A 129 0.52 22.40 -1.98
CA LEU A 129 0.02 21.21 -2.68
C LEU A 129 1.12 20.18 -2.92
N LEU A 130 2.29 20.58 -3.43
CA LEU A 130 3.44 19.68 -3.63
C LEU A 130 3.94 19.07 -2.31
N THR A 131 3.88 19.85 -1.23
CA THR A 131 4.24 19.36 0.10
C THR A 131 3.25 18.29 0.56
N ALA A 132 1.95 18.47 0.33
CA ALA A 132 0.94 17.45 0.61
C ALA A 132 1.11 16.21 -0.28
N LYS A 133 1.44 16.41 -1.57
CA LYS A 133 1.72 15.35 -2.54
C LYS A 133 2.85 14.42 -2.05
N CYS A 134 3.94 15.01 -1.57
CA CYS A 134 5.11 14.28 -1.05
C CYS A 134 4.84 13.47 0.24
N ARG A 135 3.83 13.87 1.03
CA ARG A 135 3.54 13.23 2.33
C ARG A 135 2.72 11.96 2.14
N ASP A 136 1.49 12.11 1.65
CA ASP A 136 0.49 11.02 1.70
C ASP A 136 -0.35 10.92 0.41
N HIS A 137 -0.12 11.77 -0.59
CA HIS A 137 -0.98 11.87 -1.79
C HIS A 137 -0.16 11.91 -3.09
N PRO A 138 0.45 10.79 -3.53
CA PRO A 138 1.33 10.78 -4.71
C PRO A 138 0.63 11.22 -6.01
N ASP A 139 -0.68 10.96 -6.13
CA ASP A 139 -1.49 11.30 -7.30
C ASP A 139 -2.13 12.70 -7.22
N LEU A 140 -1.76 13.50 -6.21
CA LEU A 140 -2.28 14.86 -6.05
C LEU A 140 -1.71 15.77 -7.13
N GLU A 141 -2.60 16.48 -7.81
CA GLU A 141 -2.28 17.40 -8.90
C GLU A 141 -3.12 18.67 -8.80
N VAL A 142 -2.64 19.76 -9.41
CA VAL A 142 -3.43 20.99 -9.53
C VAL A 142 -4.50 20.78 -10.60
N MET A 143 -5.77 20.93 -10.24
CA MET A 143 -6.87 20.96 -11.21
C MET A 143 -7.02 22.32 -11.89
N TYR A 144 -7.00 23.38 -11.09
CA TYR A 144 -7.11 24.76 -11.57
C TYR A 144 -6.58 25.76 -10.54
N GLN A 145 -6.18 26.93 -11.04
CA GLN A 145 -5.75 28.07 -10.24
C GLN A 145 -6.94 28.70 -9.50
N GLY A 146 -6.71 29.17 -8.27
CA GLY A 146 -7.71 29.74 -7.37
C GLY A 146 -8.32 28.75 -6.39
N LYS A 147 -9.25 29.25 -5.58
CA LYS A 147 -9.95 28.44 -4.56
C LYS A 147 -10.89 27.42 -5.21
N CYS A 148 -10.99 26.24 -4.62
CA CYS A 148 -11.98 25.26 -5.05
C CYS A 148 -13.39 25.81 -4.91
N LYS A 149 -14.21 25.62 -5.96
CA LYS A 149 -15.62 25.95 -5.92
C LYS A 149 -16.30 25.00 -4.92
N SER A 150 -16.80 25.56 -3.81
CA SER A 150 -17.53 24.80 -2.78
C SER A 150 -18.63 23.98 -3.44
N ARG A 151 -18.63 22.68 -3.16
CA ARG A 151 -19.76 21.80 -3.46
C ARG A 151 -20.72 21.87 -2.29
N SER A 152 -21.49 22.95 -2.20
CA SER A 152 -22.86 22.80 -1.73
C SER A 152 -23.62 22.00 -2.82
N GLY A 153 -23.38 20.68 -2.85
CA GLY A 153 -24.22 19.69 -3.52
C GLY A 153 -24.08 19.51 -5.05
N ARG A 154 -22.89 19.29 -5.62
CA ARG A 154 -22.81 18.73 -6.99
C ARG A 154 -21.51 17.96 -7.21
N ALA A 155 -21.62 16.72 -7.71
CA ALA A 155 -20.59 15.69 -8.01
C ALA A 155 -19.39 16.19 -8.86
N PRO A 156 -18.20 15.52 -8.80
CA PRO A 156 -16.93 15.98 -9.40
C PRO A 156 -17.18 16.49 -10.82
N PRO A 157 -16.57 17.59 -11.30
CA PRO A 157 -16.55 17.80 -12.74
C PRO A 157 -16.02 16.48 -13.34
N PRO A 158 -16.62 15.99 -14.44
CA PRO A 158 -16.20 14.72 -15.01
C PRO A 158 -14.71 14.83 -15.25
N LEU A 159 -13.98 13.83 -14.73
CA LEU A 159 -12.60 13.57 -15.13
C LEU A 159 -12.53 13.76 -16.64
N PHE A 160 -11.49 14.46 -17.11
CA PHE A 160 -11.12 14.48 -18.50
C PHE A 160 -11.24 13.04 -19.04
N VAL A 161 -12.34 12.76 -19.73
CA VAL A 161 -12.47 11.53 -20.48
C VAL A 161 -11.57 11.81 -21.68
N PRO A 162 -10.41 11.14 -21.85
CA PRO A 162 -9.75 11.22 -23.13
C PRO A 162 -10.83 10.81 -24.15
N SER A 163 -11.11 11.73 -25.07
CA SER A 163 -12.04 11.50 -26.17
C SER A 163 -11.82 10.08 -26.70
N PRO A 164 -12.87 9.28 -26.95
CA PRO A 164 -12.69 8.01 -27.60
C PRO A 164 -12.25 8.34 -29.03
N VAL A 165 -10.94 8.47 -29.23
CA VAL A 165 -10.35 8.15 -30.52
C VAL A 165 -10.74 6.70 -30.70
N ALA A 166 -11.73 6.49 -31.55
CA ALA A 166 -12.19 5.18 -31.93
C ALA A 166 -10.95 4.38 -32.34
N LEU A 167 -10.52 3.47 -31.47
CA LEU A 167 -9.72 2.33 -31.89
C LEU A 167 -10.66 1.51 -32.76
N VAL A 168 -10.76 1.90 -34.03
CA VAL A 168 -11.21 1.04 -35.10
C VAL A 168 -10.18 -0.07 -35.16
N PHE A 169 -10.39 -1.10 -34.35
CA PHE A 169 -9.67 -2.35 -34.50
C PHE A 169 -10.06 -2.89 -35.88
N PRO A 170 -9.11 -3.05 -36.83
CA PRO A 170 -9.41 -3.75 -38.06
C PRO A 170 -9.86 -5.16 -37.68
N ALA A 171 -11.04 -5.54 -38.17
CA ALA A 171 -11.53 -6.90 -38.02
C ALA A 171 -10.45 -7.89 -38.47
N PRO A 172 -10.17 -8.96 -37.69
CA PRO A 172 -9.30 -10.02 -38.17
C PRO A 172 -9.98 -10.65 -39.39
N ARG A 173 -9.29 -10.65 -40.54
CA ARG A 173 -9.69 -11.47 -41.68
C ARG A 173 -9.57 -12.92 -41.23
N GLY A 174 -10.71 -13.50 -40.86
CA GLY A 174 -10.80 -14.92 -40.57
C GLY A 174 -10.54 -15.72 -41.84
N THR A 175 -9.39 -16.34 -41.92
CA THR A 175 -9.18 -17.57 -42.70
C THR A 175 -9.13 -18.70 -41.69
N GLY A 176 -10.30 -19.21 -41.30
CA GLY A 176 -10.38 -20.45 -40.56
C GLY A 176 -10.00 -21.62 -41.47
N PRO A 177 -9.27 -22.64 -40.98
CA PRO A 177 -9.16 -23.90 -41.68
C PRO A 177 -10.52 -24.62 -41.62
N SER A 178 -10.89 -25.18 -42.78
CA SER A 178 -12.08 -25.97 -43.04
C SER A 178 -12.31 -27.05 -41.97
N CYS A 179 -13.49 -27.03 -41.33
CA CYS A 179 -14.00 -28.21 -40.63
C CYS A 179 -14.30 -29.27 -41.70
N ALA A 180 -13.40 -30.25 -41.83
CA ALA A 180 -13.66 -31.43 -42.63
C ALA A 180 -14.89 -32.17 -42.06
N ARG A 181 -15.84 -32.44 -42.96
CA ARG A 181 -17.00 -33.30 -42.75
C ARG A 181 -16.48 -34.71 -42.42
N VAL A 182 -16.64 -35.16 -41.16
CA VAL A 182 -16.40 -36.56 -40.81
C VAL A 182 -17.68 -37.35 -41.09
N GLU A 183 -17.58 -38.24 -42.06
CA GLU A 183 -18.61 -39.19 -42.46
C GLU A 183 -18.99 -40.15 -41.32
N ARG A 184 -20.22 -40.63 -41.39
CA ARG A 184 -20.91 -41.40 -40.36
C ARG A 184 -20.35 -42.83 -40.31
N GLY A 185 -19.66 -43.19 -39.22
CA GLY A 185 -19.41 -44.59 -38.83
C GLY A 185 -17.98 -44.88 -38.41
N GLU A 186 -17.75 -45.08 -37.11
CA GLU A 186 -17.07 -46.25 -36.53
C GLU A 186 -16.96 -46.04 -35.01
N ARG A 187 -17.18 -47.10 -34.23
CA ARG A 187 -17.37 -47.10 -32.78
C ARG A 187 -16.09 -47.56 -32.09
N GLN A 188 -15.39 -46.70 -31.32
CA GLN A 188 -14.37 -47.11 -30.34
C GLN A 188 -14.44 -46.17 -29.13
N ARG A 189 -15.09 -46.56 -28.03
CA ARG A 189 -14.56 -47.27 -26.84
C ARG A 189 -13.29 -46.62 -26.26
N GLY A 190 -13.49 -45.85 -25.19
CA GLY A 190 -12.53 -45.72 -24.11
C GLY A 190 -12.01 -44.30 -23.83
N CYS A 191 -12.73 -43.54 -23.00
CA CYS A 191 -12.17 -43.03 -21.75
C CYS A 191 -13.29 -42.49 -20.83
N PRO A 192 -13.19 -42.67 -19.51
CA PRO A 192 -14.31 -42.62 -18.57
C PRO A 192 -14.60 -41.22 -18.01
N ASP A 193 -15.89 -40.98 -17.77
CA ASP A 193 -16.49 -39.79 -17.17
C ASP A 193 -15.96 -39.50 -15.75
N ARG A 194 -15.49 -38.27 -15.51
CA ARG A 194 -15.43 -37.70 -14.16
C ARG A 194 -16.78 -37.07 -13.82
N GLY A 195 -17.33 -37.48 -12.68
CA GLY A 195 -18.71 -37.28 -12.27
C GLY A 195 -19.22 -35.85 -12.30
N ALA A 196 -20.39 -35.70 -12.91
CA ALA A 196 -21.27 -34.56 -12.75
C ALA A 196 -22.15 -34.79 -11.51
N LEU A 197 -21.91 -34.02 -10.44
CA LEU A 197 -22.88 -33.84 -9.37
C LEU A 197 -23.90 -32.79 -9.87
N GLN A 198 -25.12 -33.25 -10.17
CA GLN A 198 -26.28 -32.39 -10.41
C GLN A 198 -26.56 -31.54 -9.16
N LEU A 199 -27.03 -30.30 -9.36
CA LEU A 199 -28.15 -29.71 -8.62
C LEU A 199 -28.57 -28.36 -9.26
N SER A 200 -29.56 -28.46 -10.15
CA SER A 200 -30.73 -27.58 -10.34
C SER A 200 -30.57 -26.04 -10.16
N TRP A 201 -30.49 -25.33 -11.29
CA TRP A 201 -30.93 -23.93 -11.40
C TRP A 201 -32.40 -23.90 -11.85
N ARG A 202 -33.34 -23.57 -10.96
CA ARG A 202 -34.73 -23.25 -11.36
C ARG A 202 -34.79 -21.77 -11.75
N THR A 203 -34.99 -21.53 -13.04
CA THR A 203 -35.51 -20.27 -13.56
C THR A 203 -37.01 -20.18 -13.30
N ALA A 204 -37.47 -19.11 -12.66
CA ALA A 204 -38.88 -18.75 -12.64
C ALA A 204 -39.05 -17.36 -13.27
N SER A 205 -39.91 -17.29 -14.28
CA SER A 205 -40.26 -16.09 -15.03
C SER A 205 -41.79 -15.92 -15.03
N ARG A 206 -42.25 -14.68 -14.78
CA ARG A 206 -43.62 -14.12 -14.99
C ARG A 206 -44.73 -14.72 -14.11
N SER A 207 -45.76 -14.00 -13.63
CA SER A 207 -46.48 -12.79 -14.08
C SER A 207 -47.45 -12.28 -12.99
N GLY A 208 -47.92 -11.02 -13.09
CA GLY A 208 -49.16 -10.50 -12.45
C GLY A 208 -48.88 -9.59 -11.25
N ALA A 209 -48.92 -8.25 -11.35
CA ALA A 209 -50.09 -7.38 -11.46
C ALA A 209 -51.07 -7.52 -10.28
N GLU A 210 -50.95 -6.68 -9.26
CA GLU A 210 -52.09 -5.99 -8.65
C GLU A 210 -51.67 -4.81 -7.76
N LYS A 211 -52.59 -3.85 -7.66
CA LYS A 211 -52.47 -2.50 -7.11
C LYS A 211 -52.76 -2.51 -5.60
N GLY A 212 -52.15 -1.58 -4.85
CA GLY A 212 -52.66 -1.23 -3.51
C GLY A 212 -51.63 -0.58 -2.58
N HIS A 213 -51.65 0.75 -2.50
CA HIS A 213 -51.33 1.51 -1.27
C HIS A 213 -52.67 2.01 -0.69
N PRO A 214 -52.73 2.54 0.55
CA PRO A 214 -52.00 2.19 1.76
C PRO A 214 -52.98 1.92 2.94
N ALA A 215 -52.51 1.33 4.03
CA ALA A 215 -53.21 1.43 5.32
C ALA A 215 -52.21 1.55 6.46
N VAL A 216 -52.30 2.71 7.11
CA VAL A 216 -51.77 3.06 8.44
C VAL A 216 -52.57 2.29 9.51
N LEU A 217 -52.04 2.28 10.75
CA LEU A 217 -52.63 1.90 12.06
C LEU A 217 -51.98 0.62 12.61
N TYR A 218 -51.35 0.56 13.79
CA TYR A 218 -51.28 1.42 14.98
C TYR A 218 -49.86 1.40 15.55
#